data_AF-A0A5Q0H4K1-F1
#
_entry.id   AF-A0A5Q0H4K1-F1
#
_cell.length_a   1.000
_cell.length_b   1.000
_cell.length_c   1.000
_cell.angle_alpha   90.00
_cell.angle_beta   90.00
_cell.angle_gamma   90.00
#
_symmetry.space_group_name_H-M   'P 1'
#
loop_
_entity.id
_entity.type
_entity.pdbx_description
1 polymer ?
#
loop_
_entity_poly.entity_id
_entity_poly.type
_entity_poly.pdbx_seq_one_letter_code
_entity_poly.pdbx_strand_id
1 'polypeptide(L)'
;MDMKLEVVVLPVTDVDRTKHFYQTLGWREDADLVFGASRVVQLTPPGSRTSVHFGTGITDAAPGSVRGTYLVVDDIEAARAELTGHGVDVSGVFHRDDSGAFAPGAHPDRGTYASFATFSDPDGNTWLLQEITRRLPGRVTGVTYDSTQRLEQALRDAAAAHGEHEEETGQHDENWPAWYARYMARHQDA
;
A
#
# COMPACT_ATOMS: atom_id res chain seq x y z
N MET A 1 -20.82 12.85 2.62
CA MET A 1 -20.37 12.36 1.31
C MET A 1 -19.11 11.56 1.56
N ASP A 2 -19.06 10.29 1.15
CA ASP A 2 -17.87 9.42 1.23
C ASP A 2 -17.25 9.34 -0.18
N MET A 3 -15.97 9.69 -0.32
CA MET A 3 -15.25 9.71 -1.60
C MET A 3 -14.02 8.82 -1.49
N LYS A 4 -13.86 7.89 -2.44
CA LYS A 4 -12.78 6.90 -2.45
C LYS A 4 -12.00 6.97 -3.75
N LEU A 5 -10.68 6.99 -3.65
CA LEU A 5 -9.81 6.80 -4.81
C LEU A 5 -9.76 5.30 -5.12
N GLU A 6 -10.62 4.87 -6.04
CA GLU A 6 -10.75 3.45 -6.40
C GLU A 6 -9.74 3.05 -7.48
N VAL A 7 -9.46 3.93 -8.43
CA VAL A 7 -8.65 3.59 -9.60
C VAL A 7 -7.87 4.78 -10.15
N VAL A 8 -6.68 4.51 -10.69
CA VAL A 8 -5.85 5.45 -11.45
C VAL A 8 -5.64 4.92 -12.86
N VAL A 9 -5.74 5.79 -13.87
CA VAL A 9 -5.50 5.39 -15.27
C VAL A 9 -4.02 5.55 -15.61
N LEU A 10 -3.43 4.54 -16.24
CA LEU A 10 -2.07 4.54 -16.78
C LEU A 10 -2.12 4.55 -18.31
N PRO A 11 -1.50 5.55 -18.96
CA PRO A 11 -1.38 5.58 -20.40
C PRO A 11 -0.27 4.60 -20.84
N VAL A 12 -0.61 3.70 -21.77
CA VAL A 12 0.25 2.60 -22.23
C VAL A 12 0.20 2.47 -23.74
N THR A 13 1.27 1.96 -24.37
CA THR A 13 1.31 1.70 -25.81
C THR A 13 0.77 0.32 -26.18
N ASP A 14 1.01 -0.67 -25.32
CA ASP A 14 0.66 -2.08 -25.54
C ASP A 14 0.00 -2.66 -24.29
N VAL A 15 -1.29 -2.98 -24.41
CA VAL A 15 -2.12 -3.45 -23.31
C VAL A 15 -1.65 -4.80 -22.79
N ASP A 16 -1.31 -5.74 -23.67
CA ASP A 16 -0.95 -7.11 -23.28
C ASP A 16 0.45 -7.16 -22.67
N ARG A 17 1.40 -6.37 -23.21
CA ARG A 17 2.73 -6.22 -22.62
C ARG A 17 2.65 -5.66 -21.21
N THR A 18 1.87 -4.61 -21.01
CA THR A 18 1.74 -3.96 -19.69
C THR A 18 0.95 -4.82 -18.71
N LYS A 19 -0.09 -5.52 -19.19
CA LYS A 19 -0.80 -6.54 -18.40
C LYS A 19 0.14 -7.63 -17.88
N HIS A 20 0.95 -8.21 -18.77
CA HIS A 20 1.90 -9.25 -18.40
C HIS A 20 2.95 -8.77 -17.39
N PHE A 21 3.46 -7.55 -17.57
CA PHE A 21 4.40 -6.94 -16.62
C PHE A 21 3.82 -6.88 -15.21
N TYR A 22 2.67 -6.25 -15.03
CA TYR A 22 2.06 -6.09 -13.70
C TYR A 22 1.63 -7.44 -13.08
N GLN A 23 1.16 -8.40 -13.89
CA GLN A 23 0.86 -9.75 -13.40
C GLN A 23 2.11 -10.49 -12.88
N THR A 24 3.27 -10.26 -13.50
CA THR A 24 4.56 -10.83 -13.02
C THR A 24 4.94 -10.27 -11.65
N LEU A 25 4.45 -9.10 -11.27
CA LEU A 25 4.60 -8.50 -9.94
C LEU A 25 3.54 -9.00 -8.94
N GLY A 26 2.75 -10.01 -9.31
CA GLY A 26 1.69 -10.55 -8.49
C GLY A 26 0.42 -9.71 -8.43
N TRP A 27 0.24 -8.72 -9.32
CA TRP A 27 -0.97 -7.90 -9.33
C TRP A 27 -2.15 -8.71 -9.83
N ARG A 28 -3.25 -8.70 -9.07
CA ARG A 28 -4.44 -9.48 -9.38
C ARG A 28 -5.20 -8.80 -10.52
N GLU A 29 -5.56 -9.57 -11.53
CA GLU A 29 -6.51 -9.12 -12.55
C GLU A 29 -7.94 -9.15 -12.02
N ASP A 30 -8.55 -7.97 -11.97
CA ASP A 30 -9.94 -7.82 -11.56
C ASP A 30 -10.88 -7.79 -12.78
N ALA A 31 -10.41 -7.26 -13.92
CA ALA A 31 -11.20 -7.16 -15.14
C ALA A 31 -10.33 -7.03 -16.40
N ASP A 32 -10.81 -7.58 -17.51
CA ASP A 32 -10.33 -7.33 -18.87
C ASP A 32 -11.54 -7.31 -19.81
N LEU A 33 -12.02 -6.11 -20.11
CA LEU A 33 -13.32 -5.88 -20.73
C LEU A 33 -13.16 -5.12 -22.05
N VAL A 34 -13.86 -5.58 -23.08
CA VAL A 34 -13.89 -4.95 -24.40
C VAL A 34 -15.27 -4.32 -24.63
N PHE A 35 -15.29 -3.04 -25.00
CA PHE A 35 -16.49 -2.26 -25.28
C PHE A 35 -16.34 -1.53 -26.62
N GLY A 36 -16.93 -2.09 -27.68
CA GLY A 36 -16.78 -1.55 -29.03
C GLY A 36 -15.32 -1.59 -29.49
N ALA A 37 -14.72 -0.43 -29.76
CA ALA A 37 -13.32 -0.30 -30.15
C ALA A 37 -12.35 -0.11 -28.96
N SER A 38 -12.87 0.00 -27.74
CA SER A 38 -12.07 0.21 -26.53
C SER A 38 -11.90 -1.09 -25.75
N ARG A 39 -10.77 -1.22 -25.04
CA ARG A 39 -10.47 -2.30 -24.10
C ARG A 39 -10.00 -1.69 -22.79
N VAL A 40 -10.45 -2.23 -21.67
CA VAL A 40 -10.07 -1.81 -20.32
C VAL A 40 -9.57 -3.01 -19.54
N VAL A 41 -8.33 -2.94 -19.07
CA VAL A 41 -7.76 -3.89 -18.12
C VAL A 41 -7.66 -3.22 -16.76
N GLN A 42 -8.09 -3.94 -15.72
CA GLN A 42 -7.96 -3.55 -14.33
C GLN A 42 -7.07 -4.53 -13.58
N LEU A 43 -6.03 -4.00 -12.94
CA LEU A 43 -5.15 -4.77 -12.06
C LEU A 43 -5.06 -4.09 -10.69
N THR A 44 -5.02 -4.88 -9.62
CA THR A 44 -4.86 -4.38 -8.25
C THR A 44 -3.54 -4.87 -7.66
N PRO A 45 -2.67 -3.95 -7.17
CA PRO A 45 -1.46 -4.32 -6.43
C PRO A 45 -1.80 -5.16 -5.19
N PRO A 46 -0.96 -6.12 -4.79
CA PRO A 46 -1.13 -6.86 -3.54
C PRO A 46 -1.35 -5.92 -2.35
N GLY A 47 -2.36 -6.21 -1.52
CA GLY A 47 -2.71 -5.41 -0.34
C GLY A 47 -3.35 -4.04 -0.61
N SER A 48 -3.42 -3.58 -1.85
CA SER A 48 -4.04 -2.30 -2.20
C SER A 48 -5.55 -2.39 -2.29
N ARG A 49 -6.23 -1.30 -1.94
CA ARG A 49 -7.65 -1.07 -2.23
C ARG A 49 -7.88 -0.25 -3.50
N THR A 50 -6.82 0.32 -4.05
CA THR A 50 -6.85 1.14 -5.27
C THR A 50 -6.21 0.35 -6.40
N SER A 51 -6.92 0.31 -7.53
CA SER A 51 -6.51 -0.39 -8.76
C SER A 51 -5.83 0.55 -9.76
N VAL A 52 -5.29 -0.03 -10.83
CA VAL A 52 -4.94 0.69 -12.05
C VAL A 52 -5.81 0.26 -13.21
N HIS A 53 -6.12 1.20 -14.11
CA HIS A 53 -6.72 0.96 -15.41
C HIS A 53 -5.76 1.30 -16.52
N PHE A 54 -5.70 0.47 -17.54
CA PHE A 54 -5.02 0.77 -18.79
C PHE A 54 -5.67 0.01 -19.94
N GLY A 55 -5.47 0.50 -21.17
CA GLY A 55 -6.15 -0.06 -22.33
C GLY A 55 -6.36 0.95 -23.45
N THR A 56 -7.07 0.54 -24.50
CA THR A 56 -7.30 1.36 -25.69
C THR A 56 -8.52 2.26 -25.50
N GLY A 57 -8.38 3.54 -25.85
CA GLY A 57 -9.48 4.51 -25.80
C GLY A 57 -9.92 4.94 -24.38
N ILE A 58 -9.05 4.77 -23.37
CA ILE A 58 -9.34 5.15 -21.97
C ILE A 58 -8.85 6.56 -21.63
N THR A 59 -7.71 6.98 -22.22
CA THR A 59 -7.09 8.28 -21.95
C THR A 59 -6.41 8.82 -23.21
N ASP A 60 -6.32 10.14 -23.31
CA ASP A 60 -5.57 10.89 -24.32
C ASP A 60 -4.15 11.28 -23.85
N ALA A 61 -3.79 10.96 -22.61
CA ALA A 61 -2.46 11.20 -22.08
C ALA A 61 -1.39 10.38 -22.84
N ALA A 62 -0.21 10.98 -23.02
CA ALA A 62 0.90 10.29 -23.70
C ALA A 62 1.29 9.03 -22.92
N PRO A 63 1.50 7.87 -23.59
CA PRO A 63 1.99 6.66 -22.94
C PRO A 63 3.24 6.91 -22.09
N GLY A 64 3.28 6.32 -20.90
CA GLY A 64 4.42 6.46 -20.01
C GLY A 64 4.57 7.84 -19.39
N SER A 65 3.53 8.68 -19.38
CA SER A 65 3.61 10.05 -18.84
C SER A 65 3.27 10.17 -17.35
N VAL A 66 2.71 9.14 -16.72
CA VAL A 66 2.33 9.21 -15.29
C VAL A 66 3.58 9.21 -14.42
N ARG A 67 3.66 10.17 -13.50
CA ARG A 67 4.75 10.34 -12.54
C ARG A 67 4.20 10.54 -11.14
N GLY A 68 4.99 10.19 -10.12
CA GLY A 68 4.66 10.48 -8.73
C GLY A 68 3.56 9.61 -8.12
N THR A 69 3.35 8.40 -8.65
CA THR A 69 2.41 7.43 -8.04
C THR A 69 3.12 6.65 -6.95
N TYR A 70 2.54 6.64 -5.75
CA TYR A 70 3.13 5.99 -4.58
C TYR A 70 2.60 4.57 -4.40
N LEU A 71 3.51 3.63 -4.12
CA LEU A 71 3.20 2.31 -3.57
C LEU A 71 3.81 2.21 -2.18
N VAL A 72 2.98 1.90 -1.20
CA VAL A 72 3.39 1.82 0.19
C VAL A 72 3.79 0.40 0.52
N VAL A 73 4.94 0.26 1.19
CA VAL A 73 5.47 -1.01 1.67
C VAL A 73 5.89 -0.88 3.13
N ASP A 74 5.88 -1.99 3.87
CA ASP A 74 6.29 -1.99 5.28
C ASP A 74 7.80 -2.23 5.44
N ASP A 75 8.44 -2.82 4.43
CA ASP A 75 9.89 -3.02 4.33
C ASP A 75 10.35 -2.75 2.89
N ILE A 76 11.11 -1.67 2.72
CA ILE A 76 11.56 -1.21 1.39
C ILE A 76 12.62 -2.12 0.77
N GLU A 77 13.45 -2.75 1.59
CA GLU A 77 14.55 -3.60 1.12
C GLU A 77 14.00 -4.95 0.66
N ALA A 78 13.06 -5.51 1.43
CA ALA A 78 12.33 -6.72 1.05
C ALA A 78 11.53 -6.50 -0.25
N ALA A 79 10.76 -5.40 -0.33
CA ALA A 79 9.99 -5.08 -1.52
C ALA A 79 10.88 -4.89 -2.76
N ARG A 80 12.01 -4.20 -2.61
CA ARG A 80 13.00 -4.06 -3.69
C ARG A 80 13.53 -5.42 -4.14
N ALA A 81 13.94 -6.27 -3.19
CA ALA A 81 14.48 -7.58 -3.49
C ALA A 81 13.47 -8.46 -4.24
N GLU A 82 12.20 -8.45 -3.84
CA GLU A 82 11.11 -9.15 -4.50
C GLU A 82 10.91 -8.67 -5.94
N LEU A 83 10.76 -7.36 -6.15
CA LEU A 83 10.55 -6.78 -7.48
C LEU A 83 11.75 -7.00 -8.42
N THR A 84 12.98 -6.85 -7.92
CA THR A 84 14.18 -7.19 -8.69
C THR A 84 14.24 -8.69 -9.00
N GLY A 85 13.80 -9.54 -8.07
CA GLY A 85 13.67 -10.99 -8.29
C GLY A 85 12.68 -11.35 -9.40
N HIS A 86 11.68 -10.51 -9.62
CA HIS A 86 10.75 -10.57 -10.76
C HIS A 86 11.29 -9.95 -12.06
N GLY A 87 12.54 -9.48 -12.07
CA GLY A 87 13.19 -8.92 -13.25
C GLY A 87 12.90 -7.44 -13.51
N VAL A 88 12.32 -6.72 -12.55
CA VAL A 88 12.11 -5.27 -12.64
C VAL A 88 13.40 -4.52 -12.34
N ASP A 89 13.70 -3.51 -13.16
CA ASP A 89 14.75 -2.54 -12.85
C ASP A 89 14.27 -1.57 -11.76
N VAL A 90 14.69 -1.86 -10.52
CA VAL A 90 14.38 -1.03 -9.35
C VAL A 90 15.65 -0.30 -8.92
N SER A 91 15.53 1.02 -8.72
CA SER A 91 16.62 1.87 -8.23
C SER A 91 17.22 1.32 -6.93
N GLY A 92 18.41 1.79 -6.56
CA GLY A 92 18.87 1.68 -5.18
C GLY A 92 17.85 2.32 -4.21
N VAL A 93 17.81 1.83 -2.97
CA VAL A 93 17.06 2.52 -1.91
C VAL A 93 17.74 3.86 -1.65
N PHE A 94 16.93 4.88 -1.38
CA PHE A 94 17.40 6.22 -1.04
C PHE A 94 16.50 6.87 0.01
N HIS A 95 17.00 7.90 0.69
CA HIS A 95 16.27 8.70 1.66
C HIS A 95 16.59 10.18 1.48
N ARG A 96 15.88 11.06 2.21
CA ARG A 96 16.30 12.46 2.37
C ARG A 96 17.17 12.58 3.62
N ASP A 97 18.34 13.19 3.48
CA ASP A 97 19.22 13.51 4.61
C ASP A 97 18.74 14.75 5.38
N ASP A 98 19.46 15.13 6.43
CA ASP A 98 19.14 16.28 7.29
C ASP A 98 19.12 17.63 6.54
N SER A 99 19.79 17.72 5.39
CA SER A 99 19.74 18.90 4.51
C SER A 99 18.53 18.91 3.57
N GLY A 100 17.79 17.80 3.54
CA GLY A 100 16.69 17.54 2.63
C GLY A 100 17.13 17.03 1.26
N ALA A 101 18.43 16.80 1.02
CA ALA A 101 18.94 16.24 -0.23
C ALA A 101 18.77 14.72 -0.26
N PHE A 102 18.71 14.14 -1.46
CA PHE A 102 18.63 12.69 -1.59
C PHE A 102 20.00 12.03 -1.38
N ALA A 103 20.04 11.02 -0.52
CA ALA A 103 21.22 10.21 -0.23
C ALA A 103 20.92 8.71 -0.43
N PRO A 104 21.92 7.90 -0.81
CA PRO A 104 21.74 6.47 -1.00
C PRO A 104 21.50 5.73 0.32
N GLY A 105 20.80 4.59 0.26
CA GLY A 105 20.46 3.74 1.39
C GLY A 105 19.11 4.07 2.02
N ALA A 106 18.60 3.16 2.85
CA ALA A 106 17.45 3.42 3.71
C ALA A 106 17.76 4.56 4.70
N HIS A 107 16.73 5.22 5.22
CA HIS A 107 16.94 6.25 6.23
C HIS A 107 17.64 5.64 7.46
N PRO A 108 18.71 6.25 8.01
CA PRO A 108 19.51 5.67 9.09
C PRO A 108 18.70 5.25 10.31
N ASP A 109 17.72 6.06 10.69
CA ASP A 109 16.84 5.78 11.84
C ASP A 109 15.64 4.88 11.51
N ARG A 110 15.53 4.36 10.28
CA ARG A 110 14.35 3.65 9.75
C ARG A 110 13.03 4.39 10.04
N GLY A 111 13.08 5.72 9.90
CA GLY A 111 11.93 6.58 10.10
C GLY A 111 10.81 6.22 9.13
N THR A 112 9.56 6.18 9.63
CA THR A 112 8.40 6.02 8.76
C THR A 112 8.33 7.17 7.74
N TYR A 113 7.88 6.89 6.51
CA TYR A 113 7.83 7.81 5.36
C TYR A 113 9.20 8.27 4.81
N ALA A 114 10.33 7.74 5.29
CA ALA A 114 11.65 8.32 5.02
C ALA A 114 12.51 7.54 4.00
N SER A 115 12.21 6.27 3.74
CA SER A 115 12.94 5.44 2.78
C SER A 115 12.14 5.22 1.49
N PHE A 116 12.83 5.26 0.35
CA PHE A 116 12.22 5.22 -0.98
C PHE A 116 12.99 4.34 -1.95
N ALA A 117 12.29 3.86 -2.99
CA ALA A 117 12.89 3.30 -4.20
C ALA A 117 11.94 3.55 -5.39
N THR A 118 12.44 3.50 -6.61
CA THR A 118 11.60 3.74 -7.81
C THR A 118 11.77 2.65 -8.83
N PHE A 119 10.70 2.38 -9.57
CA PHE A 119 10.75 1.59 -10.80
C PHE A 119 9.78 2.15 -11.85
N SER A 120 9.92 1.67 -13.08
CA SER A 120 9.04 2.04 -14.19
C SER A 120 8.37 0.81 -14.79
N ASP A 121 7.16 1.01 -15.32
CA ASP A 121 6.52 0.03 -16.18
C ASP A 121 7.12 0.07 -17.61
N PRO A 122 6.72 -0.86 -18.52
CA PRO A 122 7.29 -0.93 -19.86
C PRO A 122 7.11 0.32 -20.73
N ASP A 123 6.15 1.18 -20.39
CA ASP A 123 5.91 2.43 -21.09
C ASP A 123 6.64 3.62 -20.45
N GLY A 124 7.11 3.46 -19.20
CA GLY A 124 7.83 4.49 -18.46
C GLY A 124 6.99 5.21 -17.41
N ASN A 125 5.76 4.75 -17.10
CA ASN A 125 5.03 5.26 -15.95
C ASN A 125 5.83 4.91 -14.68
N THR A 126 6.02 5.88 -13.78
CA THR A 126 6.93 5.68 -12.63
C THR A 126 6.16 5.42 -11.34
N TRP A 127 6.65 4.44 -10.59
CA TRP A 127 6.21 4.13 -9.24
C TRP A 127 7.29 4.53 -8.24
N LEU A 128 6.88 5.18 -7.16
CA LEU A 128 7.70 5.48 -6.01
C LEU A 128 7.26 4.57 -4.86
N LEU A 129 8.10 3.59 -4.54
CA LEU A 129 7.97 2.83 -3.32
C LEU A 129 8.30 3.74 -2.15
N GLN A 130 7.46 3.72 -1.11
CA GLN A 130 7.70 4.44 0.14
C GLN A 130 7.47 3.52 1.33
N GLU A 131 8.47 3.46 2.22
CA GLU A 131 8.37 2.72 3.47
C GLU A 131 7.50 3.46 4.49
N ILE A 132 6.45 2.81 4.99
CA ILE A 132 5.60 3.35 6.05
C ILE A 132 5.37 2.27 7.09
N THR A 133 6.14 2.33 8.18
CA THR A 133 5.99 1.44 9.34
C THR A 133 4.95 1.94 10.34
N ARG A 134 4.66 3.24 10.35
CA ARG A 134 3.61 3.88 11.16
C ARG A 134 2.96 5.03 10.39
N ARG A 135 1.63 5.09 10.34
CA ARG A 135 0.92 6.13 9.58
C ARG A 135 0.83 7.45 10.34
N LEU A 136 0.72 8.56 9.61
CA LEU A 136 0.46 9.88 10.21
C LEU A 136 -0.90 9.88 10.96
N PRO A 137 -1.02 10.60 12.09
CA PRO A 137 -2.26 10.70 12.84
C PRO A 137 -3.45 11.11 11.96
N GLY A 138 -4.57 10.38 12.06
CA GLY A 138 -5.80 10.64 11.31
C GLY A 138 -5.76 10.24 9.83
N ARG A 139 -4.64 9.71 9.32
CA ARG A 139 -4.54 9.24 7.91
C ARG A 139 -5.46 8.05 7.63
N VAL A 140 -5.66 7.20 8.64
CA VAL A 140 -6.64 6.13 8.64
C VAL A 140 -7.62 6.46 9.76
N THR A 141 -8.87 6.70 9.39
CA THR A 141 -9.94 7.11 10.33
C THR A 141 -10.79 5.93 10.78
N GLY A 142 -10.57 4.74 10.20
CA GLY A 142 -11.19 3.49 10.61
C GLY A 142 -10.27 2.65 11.49
N VAL A 143 -10.82 1.59 12.08
CA VAL A 143 -10.02 0.51 12.68
C VAL A 143 -9.74 -0.49 11.56
N THR A 144 -8.50 -0.57 11.10
CA THR A 144 -8.12 -1.50 10.03
C THR A 144 -6.84 -2.24 10.39
N TYR A 145 -6.89 -3.57 10.27
CA TYR A 145 -5.74 -4.45 10.36
C TYR A 145 -5.43 -5.00 8.98
N ASP A 146 -4.18 -4.86 8.54
CA ASP A 146 -3.70 -5.26 7.21
C ASP A 146 -3.56 -6.78 7.02
N SER A 147 -3.60 -7.54 8.11
CA SER A 147 -3.42 -8.99 8.14
C SER A 147 -4.20 -9.62 9.28
N THR A 148 -4.52 -10.91 9.11
CA THR A 148 -5.15 -11.72 10.17
C THR A 148 -4.24 -11.85 11.39
N GLN A 149 -2.92 -11.92 11.18
CA GLN A 149 -1.94 -12.02 12.26
C GLN A 149 -1.90 -10.76 13.12
N ARG A 150 -1.91 -9.55 12.52
CA ARG A 150 -2.00 -8.30 13.29
C ARG A 150 -3.34 -8.16 14.01
N LEU A 151 -4.44 -8.57 13.36
CA LEU A 151 -5.76 -8.58 14.00
C LEU A 151 -5.78 -9.53 15.22
N GLU A 152 -5.22 -10.74 15.08
CA GLU A 152 -5.13 -11.70 16.18
C GLU A 152 -4.29 -11.15 17.33
N GLN A 153 -3.12 -10.58 17.04
CA GLN A 153 -2.27 -9.99 18.07
C GLN A 153 -3.00 -8.86 18.80
N ALA A 154 -3.67 -7.97 18.07
CA ALA A 154 -4.44 -6.89 18.69
C ALA A 154 -5.60 -7.38 19.57
N LEU A 155 -6.24 -8.51 19.20
CA LEU A 155 -7.25 -9.16 20.03
C LEU A 155 -6.64 -9.74 21.31
N ARG A 156 -5.44 -10.35 21.23
CA ARG A 156 -4.72 -10.88 22.39
C ARG A 156 -4.29 -9.77 23.35
N ASP A 157 -3.78 -8.66 22.81
CA ASP A 157 -3.35 -7.50 23.61
C ASP A 157 -4.55 -6.84 24.29
N ALA A 158 -5.67 -6.69 23.55
CA ALA A 158 -6.92 -6.20 24.12
C ALA A 158 -7.43 -7.12 25.24
N ALA A 159 -7.33 -8.45 25.07
CA ALA A 159 -7.75 -9.39 26.09
C ALA A 159 -6.90 -9.32 27.36
N ALA A 160 -5.57 -9.20 27.22
CA ALA A 160 -4.67 -9.04 28.36
C ALA A 160 -4.99 -7.76 29.14
N ALA A 161 -5.10 -6.63 28.45
CA ALA A 161 -5.36 -5.34 29.08
C ALA A 161 -6.80 -5.21 29.65
N HIS A 162 -7.78 -5.90 29.04
CA HIS A 162 -9.13 -5.96 29.59
C HIS A 162 -9.19 -6.81 30.86
N GLY A 163 -8.43 -7.90 30.92
CA GLY A 163 -8.29 -8.72 32.13
C GLY A 163 -7.79 -7.90 33.32
N GLU A 164 -6.74 -7.09 33.12
CA GLU A 164 -6.26 -6.16 34.14
C GLU A 164 -7.35 -5.14 34.57
N HIS A 165 -8.13 -4.63 33.62
CA HIS A 165 -9.24 -3.71 33.90
C HIS A 165 -10.37 -4.36 34.73
N GLU A 166 -10.72 -5.62 34.47
CA GLU A 166 -11.70 -6.38 35.25
C GLU A 166 -11.18 -6.68 36.67
N GLU A 167 -9.88 -6.98 36.81
CA GLU A 167 -9.25 -7.16 38.13
C GLU A 167 -9.30 -5.87 38.97
N GLU A 168 -9.03 -4.71 38.34
CA GLU A 168 -9.10 -3.40 39.01
C GLU A 168 -10.53 -3.02 39.42
N THR A 169 -11.52 -3.34 38.60
CA THR A 169 -12.93 -3.02 38.87
C THR A 169 -13.63 -4.08 39.74
N GLY A 170 -13.03 -5.27 39.86
CA GLY A 170 -13.53 -6.39 40.65
C GLY A 170 -14.82 -7.01 40.12
N GLN A 171 -15.20 -6.71 38.88
CA GLN A 171 -16.44 -7.16 38.25
C GLN A 171 -16.20 -7.45 36.76
N HIS A 172 -16.97 -8.40 36.23
CA HIS A 172 -17.00 -8.66 34.80
C HIS A 172 -17.62 -7.48 34.04
N ASP A 173 -16.95 -7.02 33.00
CA ASP A 173 -17.43 -5.95 32.12
C ASP A 173 -18.32 -6.55 31.01
N GLU A 174 -19.65 -6.47 31.21
CA GLU A 174 -20.62 -6.90 30.19
C GLU A 174 -20.50 -6.13 28.86
N ASN A 175 -19.82 -4.98 28.87
CA ASN A 175 -19.58 -4.15 27.69
C ASN A 175 -18.15 -4.29 27.13
N TRP A 176 -17.49 -5.42 27.41
CA TRP A 176 -16.18 -5.78 26.86
C TRP A 176 -16.06 -5.55 25.33
N PRO A 177 -17.08 -5.74 24.46
CA PRO A 177 -16.89 -5.51 23.03
C PRO A 177 -16.58 -4.05 22.70
N ALA A 178 -17.22 -3.11 23.41
CA ALA A 178 -16.95 -1.68 23.23
C ALA A 178 -15.59 -1.29 23.81
N TRP A 179 -15.16 -1.94 24.89
CA TRP A 179 -13.84 -1.74 25.48
C TRP A 179 -12.75 -2.19 24.49
N TYR A 180 -12.86 -3.41 23.96
CA TYR A 180 -11.93 -3.97 22.97
C TYR A 180 -11.86 -3.08 21.74
N ALA A 181 -13.00 -2.68 21.17
CA ALA A 181 -13.03 -1.82 19.99
C ALA A 181 -12.27 -0.50 20.22
N ARG A 182 -12.42 0.14 21.39
CA ARG A 182 -11.70 1.37 21.74
C ARG A 182 -10.22 1.13 22.03
N TYR A 183 -9.86 0.00 22.64
CA TYR A 183 -8.48 -0.36 22.90
C TYR A 183 -7.75 -0.61 21.57
N MET A 184 -8.29 -1.50 20.76
CA MET A 184 -7.81 -1.87 19.43
C MET A 184 -7.69 -0.65 18.51
N ALA A 185 -8.70 0.24 18.48
CA ALA A 185 -8.63 1.48 17.70
C ALA A 185 -7.50 2.42 18.13
N ARG A 186 -7.20 2.50 19.43
CA ARG A 186 -6.14 3.36 19.98
C ARG A 186 -4.74 2.78 19.76
N HIS A 187 -4.63 1.47 19.59
CA HIS A 187 -3.35 0.75 19.49
C HIS A 187 -3.12 0.11 18.12
N GLN A 188 -3.92 0.44 17.10
CA GLN A 188 -3.75 -0.12 15.75
C GLN A 188 -2.44 0.31 15.04
N ASP A 189 -1.80 1.39 15.50
CA ASP A 189 -0.54 1.94 14.98
C ASP A 189 0.66 1.78 15.95
N ALA A 190 0.46 1.05 17.06
CA ALA A 190 1.45 0.87 18.13
C ALA A 190 2.47 -0.22 17.76
#